data_AF-A0A6C0AGE5-F1
#
_entry.id   AF-A0A6C0AGE5-F1
#
_cell.length_a   1.000
_cell.length_b   1.000
_cell.length_c   1.000
_cell.angle_alpha   90.00
_cell.angle_beta   90.00
_cell.angle_gamma   90.00
#
_symmetry.space_group_name_H-M   'P 1'
#
loop_
_entity.id
_entity.type
_entity.pdbx_description
1 polymer ?
#
loop_
_entity_poly.entity_id
_entity_poly.type
_entity_poly.pdbx_seq_one_letter_code
_entity_poly.pdbx_strand_id
1 'polypeptide(L)'
;MANKFSIKSSKSSSKNPFFVLFFLISFSIYTFYCVYYQGSFVRNVGWRSKAEYPFSYYITLTCGIIFPVGIIINNIWYTKKNKTNIVKKNISM
;
A
#
# COMPACT_ATOMS: atom_id res chain seq x y z
N MET A 1 16.54 15.98 -40.12
CA MET A 1 15.31 16.20 -39.32
C MET A 1 15.43 15.43 -38.02
N ALA A 2 15.84 16.08 -36.92
CA ALA A 2 16.04 15.41 -35.63
C ALA A 2 14.73 15.39 -34.83
N ASN A 3 14.24 14.19 -34.50
CA ASN A 3 13.05 13.97 -33.69
C ASN A 3 13.33 14.38 -32.23
N LYS A 4 12.76 15.50 -31.80
CA LYS A 4 12.85 16.01 -30.43
C LYS A 4 11.90 15.19 -29.54
N PHE A 5 12.38 14.08 -28.99
CA PHE A 5 11.64 13.31 -27.98
C PHE A 5 11.46 14.16 -26.71
N SER A 6 10.28 14.79 -26.60
CA SER A 6 9.84 15.48 -25.39
C SER A 6 9.51 14.43 -24.32
N ILE A 7 10.45 14.21 -23.40
CA ILE A 7 10.19 13.44 -22.18
C ILE A 7 9.32 14.34 -21.29
N LYS A 8 8.00 14.13 -21.32
CA LYS A 8 7.10 14.65 -20.28
C LYS A 8 7.53 14.04 -18.95
N SER A 9 8.31 14.81 -18.19
CA SER A 9 8.59 14.57 -16.78
C SER A 9 7.27 14.44 -16.04
N SER A 10 6.89 13.21 -15.70
CA SER A 10 5.78 12.95 -14.80
C SER A 10 6.17 13.48 -13.44
N LYS A 11 5.57 14.61 -13.06
CA LYS A 11 5.71 15.24 -11.75
C LYS A 11 5.34 14.20 -10.68
N SER A 12 6.33 13.52 -10.11
CA SER A 12 6.12 12.61 -8.99
C SER A 12 5.75 13.47 -7.79
N SER A 13 4.45 13.56 -7.49
CA SER A 13 3.97 14.15 -6.24
C SER A 13 4.69 13.45 -5.09
N SER A 14 5.54 14.20 -4.39
CA SER A 14 6.34 13.70 -3.28
C SER A 14 5.42 13.35 -2.12
N LYS A 15 4.95 12.10 -2.08
CA LYS A 15 4.27 11.56 -0.89
C LYS A 15 5.36 11.31 0.14
N ASN A 16 5.34 12.06 1.24
CA ASN A 16 6.31 11.92 2.33
C ASN A 16 6.33 10.45 2.81
N PRO A 17 7.43 9.70 2.61
CA PRO A 17 7.46 8.27 2.90
C PRO A 17 7.24 7.98 4.39
N PHE A 18 7.64 8.92 5.26
CA PHE A 18 7.40 8.86 6.70
C PHE A 18 5.91 8.85 7.08
N PHE A 19 5.07 9.60 6.36
CA PHE A 19 3.64 9.63 6.62
C PHE A 19 2.99 8.28 6.27
N VAL A 20 3.40 7.68 5.15
CA VAL A 20 2.92 6.36 4.72
C VAL A 20 3.37 5.28 5.71
N LEU A 21 4.64 5.33 6.14
CA LEU A 21 5.17 4.38 7.11
C LEU A 21 4.44 4.47 8.46
N PHE A 22 4.22 5.68 8.96
CA PHE A 22 3.46 5.91 10.20
C PHE A 22 2.04 5.34 10.09
N PHE A 23 1.34 5.67 9.00
CA PHE A 23 -0.01 5.14 8.76
C PHE A 23 -0.04 3.61 8.73
N LEU A 24 0.91 2.97 8.06
CA LEU A 24 1.00 1.50 7.99
C LEU A 24 1.24 0.88 9.36
N ILE A 25 2.13 1.45 10.17
CA ILE A 25 2.41 0.96 11.53
C ILE A 25 1.17 1.11 12.42
N SER A 26 0.55 2.29 12.46
CA SER A 26 -0.66 2.53 13.25
C SER A 26 -1.80 1.62 12.82
N PHE A 27 -1.99 1.45 11.51
CA PHE A 27 -3.03 0.59 10.97
C PHE A 27 -2.78 -0.90 11.27
N SER A 28 -1.52 -1.34 11.25
CA SER A 28 -1.15 -2.71 11.61
C SER A 28 -1.46 -2.99 13.08
N ILE A 29 -1.06 -2.10 13.98
CA ILE A 29 -1.35 -2.20 15.42
C ILE A 29 -2.86 -2.26 15.67
N TYR A 30 -3.63 -1.39 15.00
CA TYR A 30 -5.09 -1.41 15.09
C TYR A 30 -5.70 -2.73 14.60
N THR A 31 -5.20 -3.27 13.49
CA THR A 31 -5.66 -4.55 12.95
C THR A 31 -5.39 -5.71 13.91
N PHE A 32 -4.18 -5.75 14.51
CA PHE A 32 -3.85 -6.74 15.55
C PHE A 32 -4.75 -6.61 16.77
N TYR A 33 -5.01 -5.37 17.22
CA TYR A 33 -5.91 -5.10 18.33
C TYR A 33 -7.34 -5.57 18.04
N CYS A 34 -7.84 -5.37 16.82
CA CYS A 34 -9.13 -5.89 16.37
C CYS A 34 -9.20 -7.42 16.43
N VAL A 35 -8.17 -8.10 15.95
CA VAL A 35 -8.10 -9.58 15.97
C VAL A 35 -8.03 -10.11 17.40
N TYR A 36 -7.20 -9.50 18.27
CA TYR A 36 -7.01 -9.95 19.64
C TYR A 36 -8.30 -9.83 20.48
N TYR A 37 -8.99 -8.69 20.41
CA TYR A 37 -10.23 -8.46 21.15
C TYR A 37 -11.50 -8.90 20.40
N GLN A 38 -11.35 -9.54 19.24
CA GLN A 38 -12.44 -9.94 18.33
C GLN A 38 -13.51 -8.85 18.16
N GLY A 39 -13.07 -7.63 17.89
CA GLY A 39 -13.93 -6.47 17.80
C GLY A 39 -13.43 -5.44 16.80
N SER A 40 -14.24 -4.42 16.52
CA SER A 40 -13.86 -3.30 15.67
C SER A 40 -14.41 -2.00 16.24
N PHE A 41 -13.72 -0.90 15.98
CA PHE A 41 -14.21 0.42 16.34
C PHE A 41 -15.21 0.91 15.29
N VAL A 42 -16.45 1.17 15.72
CA VAL A 42 -17.51 1.73 14.88
C VAL A 42 -17.68 3.21 15.23
N ARG A 43 -17.61 4.07 14.22
CA ARG A 43 -17.78 5.52 14.39
C ARG A 43 -19.13 5.81 15.06
N ASN A 44 -19.12 6.68 16.08
CA ASN A 44 -20.26 7.06 16.93
C ASN A 44 -20.78 5.99 17.90
N VAL A 45 -20.25 4.76 17.88
CA VAL A 45 -20.76 3.65 18.72
C VAL A 45 -19.66 3.04 19.60
N GLY A 46 -18.39 3.27 19.26
CA GLY A 46 -17.24 2.82 20.04
C GLY A 46 -16.75 1.43 19.66
N TRP A 47 -16.04 0.77 20.58
CA TRP A 47 -15.57 -0.60 20.41
C TRP A 47 -16.75 -1.56 20.43
N ARG A 48 -16.91 -2.37 19.39
CA ARG A 48 -18.00 -3.34 19.26
C ARG A 48 -17.47 -4.72 18.94
N SER A 49 -18.13 -5.73 19.48
CA SER A 49 -17.79 -7.12 19.22
C SER A 49 -18.05 -7.49 17.75
N LYS A 50 -17.33 -8.50 17.26
CA LYS A 50 -17.56 -9.09 15.93
C LYS A 50 -19.00 -9.59 15.76
N ALA A 51 -19.67 -10.02 16.85
CA ALA A 51 -21.04 -10.49 16.80
C ALA A 51 -22.03 -9.37 16.49
N GLU A 52 -21.81 -8.16 17.04
CA GLU A 52 -22.67 -7.00 16.81
C GLU A 52 -22.43 -6.36 15.44
N TYR A 53 -21.16 -6.26 15.00
CA TYR A 53 -20.78 -5.60 13.75
C TYR A 53 -19.77 -6.43 12.94
N PRO A 54 -20.19 -7.58 12.37
CA PRO A 54 -19.30 -8.46 11.63
C PRO A 54 -18.74 -7.80 10.37
N PHE A 55 -19.55 -6.99 9.68
CA PHE A 55 -19.13 -6.35 8.43
C PHE A 55 -17.95 -5.37 8.62
N SER A 56 -18.02 -4.53 9.66
CA SER A 56 -16.94 -3.59 10.01
C SER A 56 -15.63 -4.32 10.37
N TYR A 57 -15.76 -5.42 11.12
CA TYR A 57 -14.64 -6.28 11.48
C TYR A 57 -13.98 -6.91 10.24
N TYR A 58 -14.77 -7.48 9.33
CA TYR A 58 -14.24 -8.11 8.12
C TYR A 58 -13.61 -7.10 7.16
N ILE A 59 -14.18 -5.90 6.99
CA ILE A 59 -13.56 -4.83 6.19
C ILE A 59 -12.19 -4.46 6.74
N THR A 60 -12.11 -4.26 8.06
CA THR A 60 -10.84 -3.89 8.73
C THR A 60 -9.77 -4.95 8.46
N LEU A 61 -10.12 -6.22 8.62
CA LEU A 61 -9.25 -7.36 8.31
C LEU A 61 -8.84 -7.43 6.83
N THR A 62 -9.80 -7.26 5.93
CA THR A 62 -9.55 -7.29 4.48
C THR A 62 -8.59 -6.17 4.08
N CYS A 63 -8.78 -4.95 4.58
CA CYS A 63 -7.83 -3.86 4.39
C CYS A 63 -6.46 -4.20 5.00
N GLY A 64 -6.44 -4.81 6.19
CA GLY A 64 -5.25 -5.36 6.86
C GLY A 64 -4.38 -6.24 5.96
N ILE A 65 -4.99 -7.00 5.05
CA ILE A 65 -4.29 -7.93 4.15
C ILE A 65 -3.99 -7.28 2.79
N ILE A 66 -4.95 -6.57 2.21
CA ILE A 66 -4.82 -6.01 0.85
C ILE A 66 -3.71 -4.95 0.80
N PHE A 67 -3.58 -4.10 1.81
CA PHE A 67 -2.56 -3.05 1.84
C PHE A 67 -1.12 -3.60 1.79
N PRO A 68 -0.70 -4.51 2.69
CA PRO A 68 0.66 -5.05 2.65
C PRO A 68 0.90 -5.85 1.37
N VAL A 69 -0.07 -6.64 0.89
CA VAL A 69 0.06 -7.40 -0.36
C VAL A 69 0.26 -6.48 -1.55
N GLY A 70 -0.52 -5.39 -1.64
CA GLY A 70 -0.38 -4.40 -2.71
C GLY A 70 1.00 -3.74 -2.73
N ILE A 71 1.55 -3.42 -1.56
CA ILE A 71 2.91 -2.84 -1.43
C ILE A 71 3.97 -3.83 -1.92
N ILE A 72 3.86 -5.11 -1.53
CA ILE A 72 4.81 -6.15 -1.93
C ILE A 72 4.79 -6.34 -3.45
N ILE A 73 3.61 -6.50 -4.05
CA ILE A 73 3.47 -6.67 -5.51
C ILE A 73 4.07 -5.47 -6.25
N ASN A 74 3.78 -4.26 -5.78
CA ASN A 74 4.27 -3.03 -6.37
C ASN A 74 5.81 -2.98 -6.33
N ASN A 75 6.42 -3.27 -5.18
CA ASN A 75 7.88 -3.30 -5.03
C ASN A 75 8.54 -4.37 -5.91
N ILE A 76 7.95 -5.56 -6.00
CA ILE A 76 8.42 -6.63 -6.90
C ILE A 76 8.37 -6.17 -8.36
N TRP A 77 7.26 -5.53 -8.77
CA TRP A 77 7.08 -5.05 -10.14
C TRP A 77 8.10 -3.96 -10.52
N TYR A 78 8.33 -2.97 -9.64
CA TYR A 78 9.35 -1.95 -9.85
C TYR A 78 10.77 -2.54 -9.94
N THR A 79 11.09 -3.51 -9.08
CA THR A 79 12.38 -4.19 -9.10
C THR A 79 12.60 -4.95 -10.41
N LYS A 80 11.57 -5.66 -10.88
CA LYS A 80 11.61 -6.38 -12.16
C LYS A 80 11.79 -5.42 -13.34
N LYS A 81 11.04 -4.30 -13.36
CA LYS A 81 11.12 -3.28 -14.42
C LYS A 81 12.51 -2.62 -14.48
N ASN A 82 13.11 -2.31 -13.35
CA ASN A 82 14.45 -1.71 -13.31
C ASN A 82 15.52 -2.67 -13.86
N LYS A 83 15.44 -3.96 -13.51
CA LYS A 83 16.37 -4.99 -14.04
C LYS A 83 16.29 -5.10 -15.57
N THR A 84 15.08 -5.11 -16.15
CA THR A 84 14.90 -5.19 -17.60
C THR A 84 15.44 -3.95 -18.33
N ASN A 85 15.28 -2.75 -17.78
CA ASN A 85 15.80 -1.53 -18.39
C ASN A 85 17.35 -1.47 -18.37
N ILE A 86 17.99 -1.96 -17.29
CA ILE A 86 19.46 -2.04 -17.20
C ILE A 86 20.01 -3.00 -18.27
N VAL A 87 19.41 -4.20 -18.40
CA VAL A 87 19.82 -5.19 -19.42
C VAL A 87 19.66 -4.62 -20.82
N LYS A 88 18.54 -3.95 -21.12
CA LYS A 88 18.29 -3.37 -22.46
C LYS A 88 19.29 -2.25 -22.81
N LYS A 89 19.71 -1.44 -21.84
CA LYS A 89 20.70 -0.36 -22.03
C LYS A 89 22.10 -0.90 -22.33
N ASN A 90 22.50 -2.01 -21.70
CA ASN A 90 23.81 -2.65 -21.93
C ASN A 90 23.90 -3.39 -23.28
N ILE A 91 22.77 -3.76 -23.89
CA ILE A 91 22.75 -4.41 -25.22
C ILE A 91 22.75 -3.38 -26.36
N SER A 92 22.37 -2.12 -26.07
CA SER A 92 22.31 -1.03 -27.04
C SER A 92 23.54 -0.11 -27.06
N MET A 93 24.58 -0.44 -26.29
CA MET A 93 25.92 0.18 -26.35
C MET A 93 26.85 -0.76 -27.10
#